data_AF-A0A7S1S887-F1
#
_entry.id   AF-A0A7S1S887-F1
#
_cell.length_a   1.000
_cell.length_b   1.000
_cell.length_c   1.000
_cell.angle_alpha   90.00
_cell.angle_beta   90.00
_cell.angle_gamma   90.00
#
_symmetry.space_group_name_H-M   'P 1'
#
loop_
_entity.id
_entity.type
_entity.pdbx_description
1 polymer ?
#
loop_
_entity_poly.entity_id
_entity_poly.type
_entity_poly.pdbx_seq_one_letter_code
_entity_poly.pdbx_strand_id
1 'polypeptide(L)'
;VTAKAFELPPVFGIALLAVTSSPGGAYSNWWCSLFNADLALSVAMTTCSTMVSIFFTPLNLFLWTYCTYGRFPQLDWWKLFLSIGLALLAIPTGIALGYVCPRHRPKFNVLGNVAGLCLIVMSLFVSSRDDPLWDKDARFYVGVATPCL
;
A
#
# COMPACT_ATOMS: atom_id res chain seq x y z
N VAL A 1 -0.25 8.22 15.05
CA VAL A 1 0.15 8.95 16.28
C VAL A 1 1.66 8.86 16.45
N THR A 2 2.25 7.73 16.10
CA THR A 2 3.67 7.50 15.77
C THR A 2 4.45 8.69 15.21
N ALA A 3 4.03 9.25 14.07
CA ALA A 3 4.76 10.32 13.40
C ALA A 3 4.89 11.59 14.26
N LYS A 4 3.87 11.88 15.08
CA LYS A 4 3.91 12.94 16.09
C LYS A 4 4.75 12.54 17.29
N ALA A 5 4.55 11.33 17.81
CA ALA A 5 5.18 10.85 19.04
C ALA A 5 6.71 10.72 18.94
N PHE A 6 7.21 10.35 17.76
CA PHE A 6 8.64 10.15 17.50
C PHE A 6 9.28 11.30 16.69
N GLU A 7 8.54 12.39 16.44
CA GLU A 7 9.00 13.56 15.67
C GLU A 7 9.70 13.17 14.36
N LEU A 8 9.10 12.28 13.58
CA LEU A 8 9.71 11.84 12.33
C LEU A 8 9.86 13.01 11.35
N PRO A 9 10.93 13.04 10.54
CA PRO A 9 11.03 13.97 9.44
C PRO A 9 9.77 13.89 8.54
N PRO A 10 9.28 15.03 8.02
CA PRO A 10 7.99 15.10 7.34
C PRO A 10 7.90 14.14 6.14
N VAL A 11 9.01 13.91 5.45
CA VAL A 11 9.09 12.96 4.32
C VAL A 11 8.74 11.54 4.76
N PHE A 12 9.35 11.05 5.85
CA PHE A 12 9.10 9.70 6.36
C PHE A 12 7.73 9.56 7.00
N GLY A 13 7.27 10.60 7.73
CA GLY A 13 5.95 10.56 8.34
C GLY A 13 4.81 10.58 7.31
N ILE A 14 4.93 11.35 6.22
CA ILE A 14 3.94 11.35 5.14
C ILE A 14 3.96 10.01 4.40
N ALA A 15 5.13 9.43 4.14
CA ALA A 15 5.24 8.11 3.52
C ALA A 15 4.59 7.02 4.40
N LEU A 16 4.84 7.05 5.72
CA LEU A 16 4.24 6.13 6.67
C LEU A 16 2.72 6.28 6.73
N LEU A 17 2.21 7.52 6.78
CA LEU A 17 0.77 7.81 6.72
C LEU A 17 0.13 7.33 5.41
N ALA A 18 0.81 7.49 4.28
CA ALA A 18 0.31 7.03 2.99
C ALA A 18 0.24 5.50 2.93
N VAL A 19 1.26 4.80 3.44
CA VAL A 19 1.28 3.33 3.51
C VAL A 19 0.20 2.80 4.45
N THR A 20 0.02 3.39 5.63
CA THR A 20 -1.02 2.95 6.59
C THR A 20 -2.44 3.30 6.16
N SER A 21 -2.61 4.31 5.30
CA SER A 21 -3.91 4.71 4.75
C SER A 21 -4.24 4.02 3.43
N SER A 22 -3.35 3.19 2.90
CA SER A 22 -3.55 2.44 1.67
C SER A 22 -4.42 1.18 1.93
N PRO A 23 -5.23 0.75 0.95
CA PRO A 23 -6.09 -0.42 1.10
C PRO A 23 -5.29 -1.73 1.15
N GLY A 24 -5.98 -2.83 1.49
CA GLY A 24 -5.39 -4.16 1.50
C GLY A 24 -4.82 -4.56 0.12
N GLY A 25 -3.73 -5.33 0.12
CA GLY A 25 -3.03 -5.75 -1.10
C GLY A 25 -3.26 -7.23 -1.46
N ALA A 26 -2.96 -7.61 -2.71
CA ALA A 26 -3.11 -8.99 -3.20
C ALA A 26 -2.28 -10.03 -2.42
N TYR A 27 -1.26 -9.60 -1.67
CA TYR A 27 -0.44 -10.47 -0.84
C TYR A 27 -1.18 -11.09 0.35
N SER A 28 -2.19 -10.41 0.92
CA SER A 28 -3.01 -11.03 1.98
C SER A 28 -3.75 -12.26 1.44
N ASN A 29 -4.24 -12.18 0.19
CA ASN A 29 -4.87 -13.31 -0.49
C ASN A 29 -3.89 -14.46 -0.73
N TRP A 30 -2.63 -14.15 -1.08
CA TRP A 30 -1.59 -15.17 -1.21
C TRP A 30 -1.31 -15.89 0.12
N TRP A 31 -1.21 -15.14 1.23
CA TRP A 31 -1.06 -15.73 2.56
C TRP A 31 -2.25 -16.60 2.97
N CYS A 32 -3.49 -16.14 2.74
CA CYS A 32 -4.68 -16.95 3.00
C CYS A 32 -4.66 -18.26 2.20
N SER A 33 -4.25 -18.21 0.93
CA SER A 33 -4.11 -19.41 0.10
C SER A 33 -3.02 -20.37 0.61
N LEU A 34 -1.92 -19.84 1.18
CA LEU A 34 -0.82 -20.67 1.68
C LEU A 34 -1.20 -21.37 3.00
N PHE A 35 -1.89 -20.65 3.90
CA PHE A 35 -2.35 -21.18 5.18
C PHE A 35 -3.70 -21.89 5.11
N ASN A 36 -4.25 -22.10 3.90
CA ASN A 36 -5.55 -22.74 3.69
C ASN A 36 -6.71 -22.05 4.45
N ALA A 37 -6.59 -20.73 4.62
CA ALA A 37 -7.63 -19.88 5.20
C ALA A 37 -8.67 -19.48 4.15
N ASP A 38 -9.74 -18.80 4.58
CA ASP A 38 -10.83 -18.38 3.69
C ASP A 38 -10.41 -17.34 2.66
N LEU A 39 -9.92 -17.81 1.51
CA LEU A 39 -9.49 -16.98 0.38
C LEU A 39 -10.65 -16.10 -0.12
N ALA A 40 -11.86 -16.65 -0.19
CA ALA A 40 -13.05 -15.92 -0.63
C ALA A 40 -13.33 -14.70 0.27
N LEU A 41 -13.16 -14.85 1.58
CA LEU A 41 -13.35 -13.78 2.56
C LEU A 41 -12.26 -12.71 2.40
N SER A 42 -11.00 -13.11 2.27
CA SER A 42 -9.88 -12.17 2.08
C SER A 42 -10.04 -11.33 0.81
N VAL A 43 -10.46 -11.96 -0.30
CA VAL A 43 -10.70 -11.25 -1.57
C VAL A 43 -11.88 -10.28 -1.43
N ALA A 44 -12.96 -10.68 -0.76
CA ALA A 44 -14.11 -9.81 -0.52
C ALA A 44 -13.74 -8.58 0.33
N MET A 45 -13.01 -8.79 1.43
CA MET A 45 -12.54 -7.69 2.29
C MET A 45 -11.59 -6.76 1.54
N THR A 46 -10.66 -7.31 0.77
CA THR A 46 -9.74 -6.52 -0.05
C THR A 46 -10.52 -5.65 -1.04
N THR A 47 -11.48 -6.22 -1.76
CA THR A 47 -12.32 -5.50 -2.73
C THR A 47 -13.10 -4.38 -2.07
N CYS A 48 -13.76 -4.66 -0.94
CA CYS A 48 -14.47 -3.65 -0.16
C CYS A 48 -13.54 -2.53 0.33
N SER A 49 -12.37 -2.89 0.87
CA SER A 49 -11.38 -1.92 1.36
C SER A 49 -10.86 -1.01 0.25
N THR A 50 -10.65 -1.52 -0.96
CA THR A 50 -10.20 -0.71 -2.10
C THR A 50 -11.29 0.23 -2.60
N MET A 51 -12.56 -0.20 -2.59
CA MET A 51 -13.68 0.68 -2.93
C MET A 51 -13.81 1.84 -1.95
N VAL A 52 -13.67 1.57 -0.64
CA VAL A 52 -13.76 2.60 0.41
C VAL A 52 -12.53 3.51 0.42
N SER A 53 -11.35 2.97 0.11
CA SER A 53 -10.07 3.70 0.09
C SER A 53 -10.04 4.88 -0.88
N ILE A 54 -10.83 4.86 -1.96
CA ILE A 54 -10.91 5.98 -2.92
C ILE A 54 -11.18 7.31 -2.20
N PHE A 55 -12.08 7.29 -1.22
CA PHE A 55 -12.44 8.46 -0.44
C PHE A 55 -11.61 8.55 0.84
N PHE A 56 -11.38 7.42 1.51
CA PHE A 56 -10.72 7.40 2.80
C PHE A 56 -9.21 7.71 2.74
N THR A 57 -8.50 7.27 1.69
CA THR A 57 -7.05 7.51 1.56
C THR A 57 -6.71 9.00 1.41
N PRO A 58 -7.31 9.78 0.47
CA PRO A 58 -7.03 11.21 0.39
C PRO A 58 -7.54 11.97 1.62
N LEU A 59 -8.67 11.56 2.20
CA LEU A 59 -9.23 12.18 3.40
C LEU A 59 -8.34 11.99 4.63
N ASN A 60 -7.88 10.76 4.88
CA ASN A 60 -6.93 10.48 5.95
C ASN A 60 -5.62 11.24 5.73
N LEU A 61 -5.10 11.24 4.50
CA LEU A 61 -3.85 11.94 4.22
C LEU A 61 -3.99 13.44 4.47
N PHE A 62 -5.10 14.07 4.08
CA PHE A 62 -5.37 15.48 4.36
C PHE A 62 -5.51 15.77 5.86
N LEU A 63 -6.32 14.99 6.58
CA LEU A 63 -6.60 15.19 8.00
C LEU A 63 -5.34 14.97 8.87
N TRP A 64 -4.66 13.83 8.68
CA TRP A 64 -3.53 13.45 9.53
C TRP A 64 -2.28 14.27 9.26
N THR A 65 -2.04 14.71 8.03
CA THR A 65 -0.91 15.62 7.75
C THR A 65 -1.13 16.99 8.34
N TYR A 66 -2.35 17.52 8.28
CA TYR A 66 -2.72 18.76 8.94
C TYR A 66 -2.55 18.66 10.46
N CYS A 67 -3.07 17.61 11.10
CA CYS A 67 -2.89 17.38 12.54
C CYS A 67 -1.42 17.14 12.93
N THR A 68 -0.63 16.47 12.09
CA THR A 68 0.76 16.07 12.39
C THR A 68 1.78 17.18 12.13
N TYR A 69 1.62 17.99 11.10
CA TYR A 69 2.63 18.98 10.72
C TYR A 69 2.12 20.42 10.67
N GLY A 70 0.82 20.64 10.91
CA GLY A 70 0.20 21.98 10.88
C GLY A 70 0.28 22.65 9.51
N ARG A 71 0.66 21.91 8.47
CA ARG A 71 0.83 22.38 7.10
C ARG A 71 0.18 21.38 6.17
N PHE A 72 -0.45 21.90 5.11
CA PHE A 72 -0.91 21.06 4.04
C PHE A 72 0.31 20.45 3.34
N PRO A 73 0.29 19.13 3.10
CA PRO A 73 1.35 18.48 2.39
C PRO A 73 1.37 19.02 0.95
N GLN A 74 2.56 19.38 0.45
CA GLN A 74 2.77 19.69 -0.97
C GLN A 74 2.77 18.38 -1.77
N LEU A 75 1.64 17.67 -1.75
CA LEU A 75 1.42 16.48 -2.55
C LEU A 75 0.82 16.89 -3.89
N ASP A 76 1.30 16.25 -4.95
CA ASP A 76 0.67 16.32 -6.26
C ASP A 76 -0.67 15.58 -6.20
N TRP A 77 -1.73 16.29 -5.79
CA TRP A 77 -3.10 15.76 -5.73
C TRP A 77 -3.52 15.09 -7.03
N TRP A 78 -3.09 15.65 -8.18
CA TRP A 78 -3.32 15.06 -9.49
C TRP A 78 -2.73 13.65 -9.62
N LYS A 79 -1.48 13.44 -9.20
CA LYS A 79 -0.83 12.12 -9.24
C LYS A 79 -1.52 11.14 -8.29
N LEU A 80 -1.96 11.62 -7.13
CA LEU A 80 -2.70 10.83 -6.14
C LEU A 80 -4.04 10.33 -6.72
N PHE A 81 -4.83 11.22 -7.32
CA PHE A 81 -6.09 10.85 -7.98
C PHE A 81 -5.86 9.92 -9.16
N LEU A 82 -4.81 10.14 -9.97
CA LEU A 82 -4.47 9.27 -11.09
C LEU A 82 -4.10 7.87 -10.60
N SER A 83 -3.31 7.76 -9.52
CA SER A 83 -2.95 6.47 -8.91
C SER A 83 -4.17 5.71 -8.39
N ILE A 84 -5.08 6.41 -7.69
CA ILE A 84 -6.32 5.82 -7.18
C ILE A 84 -7.22 5.39 -8.34
N GLY A 85 -7.38 6.22 -9.36
CA GLY A 85 -8.15 5.92 -10.56
C GLY A 85 -7.60 4.72 -11.33
N LEU A 86 -6.27 4.60 -11.44
CA LEU A 86 -5.62 3.46 -12.07
C LEU A 86 -5.89 2.17 -11.28
N ALA A 87 -5.79 2.21 -9.95
CA ALA A 87 -6.10 1.07 -9.10
C ALA A 87 -7.58 0.66 -9.22
N LEU A 88 -8.49 1.64 -9.27
CA LEU A 88 -9.92 1.42 -9.45
C LEU A 88 -10.26 0.77 -10.79
N LEU A 89 -9.52 1.09 -11.86
CA LEU A 89 -9.70 0.47 -13.17
C LEU A 89 -9.04 -0.92 -13.23
N ALA A 90 -7.90 -1.12 -12.57
CA ALA A 90 -7.15 -2.38 -12.58
C ALA A 90 -7.93 -3.55 -11.95
N ILE A 91 -8.72 -3.30 -10.90
CA ILE A 91 -9.50 -4.35 -10.20
C ILE A 91 -10.62 -4.94 -11.07
N PRO A 92 -11.58 -4.15 -11.59
CA PRO A 92 -12.66 -4.69 -12.43
C PRO A 92 -12.13 -5.24 -13.74
N THR A 93 -11.07 -4.66 -14.32
CA THR A 93 -10.43 -5.22 -15.52
C THR A 93 -9.80 -6.57 -15.22
N GLY A 94 -9.08 -6.73 -14.09
CA GLY A 94 -8.54 -8.00 -13.64
C GLY A 94 -9.61 -9.07 -13.41
N ILE A 95 -10.72 -8.71 -12.76
CA ILE A 95 -11.87 -9.61 -12.54
C ILE A 95 -12.52 -10.00 -13.87
N ALA A 96 -12.75 -9.04 -14.77
CA ALA A 96 -13.33 -9.28 -16.09
C ALA A 96 -12.46 -10.20 -16.95
N LEU A 97 -11.14 -9.96 -16.99
CA LEU A 97 -10.18 -10.85 -17.65
C LEU A 97 -10.19 -12.26 -17.04
N GLY A 98 -10.29 -12.36 -15.72
CA GLY A 98 -10.44 -13.63 -15.01
C GLY A 98 -11.74 -14.37 -15.36
N TYR A 99 -12.83 -13.64 -15.66
CA TYR A 99 -14.11 -14.22 -16.05
C TYR A 99 -14.12 -14.68 -17.52
N VAL A 100 -13.60 -13.84 -18.43
CA VAL A 100 -13.59 -14.12 -19.88
C VAL A 100 -12.57 -15.20 -20.26
N CYS A 101 -11.42 -15.26 -19.59
CA CYS A 101 -10.33 -16.19 -19.91
C CYS A 101 -10.01 -17.16 -18.76
N PRO A 102 -10.94 -18.03 -18.33
CA PRO A 102 -10.75 -18.91 -17.18
C PRO A 102 -9.58 -19.89 -17.36
N ARG A 103 -9.28 -20.28 -18.60
CA ARG A 103 -8.18 -21.20 -18.96
C ARG A 103 -6.78 -20.63 -18.68
N HIS A 104 -6.64 -19.31 -18.59
CA HIS A 104 -5.36 -18.63 -18.33
C HIS A 104 -5.20 -18.13 -16.89
N ARG A 105 -6.22 -18.30 -16.03
CA ARG A 105 -6.17 -17.94 -14.60
C ARG A 105 -4.90 -18.36 -13.86
N PRO A 106 -4.41 -19.62 -13.95
CA PRO A 106 -3.22 -20.02 -13.20
C PRO A 106 -1.96 -19.29 -13.68
N LYS A 107 -1.84 -19.02 -15.00
CA LYS A 107 -0.70 -18.29 -15.56
C LYS A 107 -0.71 -16.82 -15.10
N PHE A 108 -1.88 -16.17 -15.10
CA PHE A 108 -2.01 -14.79 -14.63
C PHE A 108 -1.73 -14.65 -13.14
N ASN A 109 -2.14 -15.62 -12.32
CA ASN A 109 -1.87 -15.60 -10.88
C ASN A 109 -0.35 -15.72 -10.59
N VAL A 110 0.33 -16.65 -11.27
CA VAL A 110 1.80 -16.80 -11.15
C VAL A 110 2.51 -15.53 -11.62
N LEU A 111 2.10 -14.98 -12.76
CA LEU A 111 2.69 -13.74 -13.29
C LEU A 111 2.51 -12.56 -12.32
N GLY A 112 1.32 -12.40 -11.74
CA GLY A 112 1.03 -11.35 -10.77
C GLY A 112 1.90 -11.46 -9.51
N ASN A 113 2.04 -12.67 -8.95
CA ASN A 113 2.89 -12.90 -7.78
C ASN A 113 4.38 -12.68 -8.09
N VAL A 114 4.86 -13.14 -9.25
CA VAL A 114 6.25 -12.92 -9.68
C VAL A 114 6.53 -11.43 -9.89
N ALA A 115 5.63 -10.72 -10.60
CA ALA A 115 5.77 -9.28 -10.80
C ALA A 115 5.78 -8.52 -9.48
N GLY A 116 4.89 -8.87 -8.55
CA GLY A 116 4.88 -8.31 -7.21
C GLY A 116 6.20 -8.55 -6.47
N LEU A 117 6.70 -9.80 -6.45
CA LEU A 117 7.92 -10.14 -5.74
C LEU A 117 9.11 -9.39 -6.33
N CYS A 118 9.19 -9.30 -7.66
CA CYS A 118 10.19 -8.51 -8.36
C CYS A 118 10.12 -7.03 -7.97
N LEU A 119 8.92 -6.44 -7.81
CA LEU A 119 8.76 -5.06 -7.36
C LEU A 119 9.28 -4.85 -5.93
N ILE A 120 9.02 -5.79 -5.01
CA ILE A 120 9.54 -5.72 -3.64
C ILE A 120 11.07 -5.77 -3.66
N VAL A 121 11.64 -6.73 -4.39
CA VAL A 121 13.09 -6.91 -4.51
C VAL A 121 13.74 -5.67 -5.14
N MET A 122 13.15 -5.13 -6.22
CA MET A 122 13.61 -3.88 -6.84
C MET A 122 13.53 -2.70 -5.87
N SER A 123 12.46 -2.58 -5.08
CA SER A 123 12.35 -1.54 -4.07
C SER A 123 13.47 -1.63 -3.03
N LEU A 124 13.82 -2.83 -2.57
CA LEU A 124 14.92 -3.04 -1.64
C LEU A 124 16.27 -2.65 -2.24
N PHE A 125 16.52 -3.02 -3.51
CA PHE A 125 17.75 -2.66 -4.21
C PHE A 125 17.88 -1.15 -4.43
N VAL A 126 16.79 -0.47 -4.82
CA VAL A 126 16.77 0.98 -4.99
C VAL A 126 17.00 1.66 -3.65
N SER A 127 16.28 1.26 -2.60
CA SER A 127 16.48 1.82 -1.25
C SER A 127 17.90 1.61 -0.73
N SER A 128 18.53 0.46 -1.01
CA SER A 128 19.91 0.20 -0.57
C SER A 128 20.97 1.05 -1.28
N ARG A 129 20.64 1.71 -2.41
CA ARG A 129 21.61 2.43 -3.23
C ARG A 129 21.76 3.90 -2.87
N ASP A 130 20.64 4.57 -2.57
CA ASP A 130 20.62 6.01 -2.32
C ASP A 130 20.79 6.35 -0.83
N ASP A 131 20.22 5.52 0.06
CA ASP A 131 20.22 5.72 1.51
C ASP A 131 20.20 4.35 2.22
N PRO A 132 21.34 3.81 2.68
CA PRO A 132 21.37 2.49 3.29
C PRO A 132 20.38 2.38 4.46
N LEU A 133 19.53 1.33 4.42
CA LEU A 133 18.48 1.07 5.40
C LEU A 133 19.02 0.89 6.83
N TRP A 134 20.31 0.59 6.97
CA TRP A 134 21.03 0.34 8.24
C TRP A 134 21.63 1.60 8.88
N ASP A 135 21.62 2.74 8.19
CA ASP A 135 22.18 4.01 8.67
C ASP A 135 21.09 5.03 9.07
N LYS A 136 19.91 4.52 9.48
CA LYS A 136 18.78 5.36 9.90
C LYS A 136 18.72 5.49 11.42
N ASP A 137 18.20 6.62 11.89
CA ASP A 137 18.05 6.90 13.32
C ASP A 137 17.18 5.83 14.02
N ALA A 138 17.46 5.52 15.28
CA ALA A 138 16.68 4.54 16.07
C ALA A 138 15.18 4.87 16.09
N ARG A 139 14.82 6.16 16.03
CA ARG A 139 13.43 6.64 15.96
C ARG A 139 12.71 6.17 14.68
N PHE A 140 13.44 6.01 13.57
CA PHE A 140 12.89 5.51 12.33
C PHE A 140 12.47 4.03 12.46
N TYR A 141 13.33 3.17 13.00
CA TYR A 141 13.00 1.75 13.18
C TYR A 141 11.84 1.54 14.13
N VAL A 142 11.82 2.27 15.26
CA VAL A 142 10.72 2.19 16.22
C VAL A 142 9.42 2.70 15.58
N GLY A 143 9.46 3.84 14.90
CA GLY A 143 8.29 4.39 14.21
C GLY A 143 7.70 3.46 13.15
N VAL A 144 8.54 2.74 12.40
CA VAL A 144 8.10 1.73 11.40
C VAL A 144 7.62 0.44 12.07
N ALA A 145 8.22 0.02 13.18
CA ALA A 145 7.82 -1.19 13.90
C ALA A 145 6.48 -1.02 14.65
N THR A 146 6.12 0.20 15.02
CA THR A 146 4.91 0.48 15.80
C THR A 146 3.91 1.37 15.06
N PRO A 147 3.51 1.10 13.80
CA PRO A 147 2.73 2.04 12.98
C PRO A 147 1.36 2.39 13.58
N CYS A 148 0.84 1.54 14.47
CA CYS A 148 -0.45 1.65 15.13
C CYS A 148 -0.44 2.42 16.47
N LEU A 149 0.75 2.72 17.03
CA LEU A 149 0.89 3.53 18.25
C LEU A 149 0.89 5.05 17.94
#